data_AF-A0ABD0YWW0-F1
#
_entry.id   AF-A0ABD0YWW0-F1
#
_cell.length_a   1.000
_cell.length_b   1.000
_cell.length_c   1.000
_cell.angle_alpha   90.00
_cell.angle_beta   90.00
_cell.angle_gamma   90.00
#
_symmetry.space_group_name_H-M   'P 1'
#
loop_
_entity.id
_entity.type
_entity.pdbx_description
1 polymer ?
#
loop_
_entity_poly.entity_id
_entity_poly.type
_entity_poly.pdbx_seq_one_letter_code
_entity_poly.pdbx_strand_id
1 'polypeptide(L)'
;MEVQQGALMSVQDLVHELATECGPASAEAYLGRCEVVSDIWDAITQIIEVQAHRISSSGFEITLVPSVGDKPPAVAASIAWGVGNGDQSPTPTKTTSGTTAVMTTSDLTEARRQLDRWGANLIKSSADVLNKWVEVLDSTYDSGIVDVSNSGQLFQLKAKYQNLKEEIDKRAPTFRDTYNKGYDFVNGHADFKEAQQLKEILDKLNDYWIRVTNVIIERHNILQDASHKYGEFRGKVI
;
A
#
# COMPACT_ATOMS: atom_id res chain seq x y z
N MET A 1 64.99 -11.74 8.46
CA MET A 1 64.44 -12.64 9.50
C MET A 1 63.68 -11.84 10.56
N GLU A 2 64.27 -10.79 11.14
CA GLU A 2 63.60 -9.96 12.18
C GLU A 2 62.30 -9.27 11.73
N VAL A 3 62.21 -8.80 10.48
CA VAL A 3 61.00 -8.13 9.95
C VAL A 3 59.81 -9.09 9.84
N GLN A 4 60.05 -10.36 9.49
CA GLN A 4 59.00 -11.38 9.41
C GLN A 4 58.55 -11.84 10.80
N GLN A 5 59.46 -11.84 11.77
CA GLN A 5 59.17 -12.20 13.14
C GLN A 5 58.34 -11.10 13.86
N GLY A 6 58.61 -9.83 13.58
CA GLY A 6 57.79 -8.71 14.06
C GLY A 6 56.38 -8.70 13.45
N ALA A 7 56.24 -9.02 12.17
CA ALA A 7 54.93 -9.14 11.52
C ALA A 7 54.09 -10.29 12.10
N LEU A 8 54.72 -11.42 12.42
CA LEU A 8 54.04 -12.57 13.03
C LEU A 8 53.52 -12.24 14.44
N MET A 9 54.31 -11.51 15.24
CA MET A 9 53.90 -11.04 16.57
C MET A 9 52.72 -10.07 16.48
N SER A 10 52.76 -9.13 15.54
CA SER A 10 51.66 -8.19 15.31
C SER A 10 50.37 -8.88 14.87
N VAL A 11 50.45 -9.93 14.06
CA VAL A 11 49.28 -10.72 13.68
C VAL A 11 48.74 -11.52 14.86
N GLN A 12 49.62 -12.08 15.69
CA GLN A 12 49.20 -12.79 16.90
C GLN A 12 48.51 -11.86 17.91
N ASP A 13 49.00 -10.63 18.07
CA ASP A 13 48.38 -9.62 18.93
C ASP A 13 46.98 -9.24 18.41
N LEU A 14 46.84 -9.00 17.11
CA LEU A 14 45.54 -8.68 16.49
C LEU A 14 44.54 -9.84 16.58
N VAL A 15 45.01 -11.09 16.41
CA VAL A 15 44.16 -12.28 16.56
C VAL A 15 43.73 -12.45 18.02
N HIS A 16 44.61 -12.18 18.97
CA HIS A 16 44.28 -12.22 20.39
C HIS A 16 43.28 -11.14 20.76
N GLU A 17 43.49 -9.91 20.28
CA GLU A 17 42.59 -8.77 20.48
C GLU A 17 41.19 -9.05 19.95
N LEU A 18 41.07 -9.56 18.71
CA LEU A 18 39.80 -9.94 18.09
C LEU A 18 39.09 -11.07 18.86
N ALA A 19 39.85 -12.03 19.41
CA ALA A 19 39.30 -13.11 20.22
C ALA A 19 38.77 -12.63 21.59
N THR A 20 39.37 -11.60 22.17
CA THR A 20 38.85 -10.92 23.36
C THR A 20 37.63 -10.05 23.07
N GLU A 21 37.60 -9.37 21.93
CA GLU A 21 36.50 -8.48 21.52
C GLU A 21 35.25 -9.29 21.11
N CYS A 22 35.45 -10.42 20.44
CA CYS A 22 34.40 -11.38 20.10
C CYS A 22 34.25 -12.46 21.18
N GLY A 23 34.22 -12.04 22.45
CA GLY A 23 34.17 -12.95 23.59
C GLY A 23 32.95 -13.88 23.56
N PRO A 24 33.02 -15.05 24.24
CA PRO A 24 31.94 -16.05 24.25
C PRO A 24 30.59 -15.48 24.72
N ALA A 25 30.61 -14.43 25.55
CA ALA A 25 29.43 -13.70 26.00
C ALA A 25 28.64 -13.00 24.87
N SER A 26 29.30 -12.56 23.80
CA SER A 26 28.65 -11.94 22.64
C SER A 26 27.94 -12.98 21.79
N ALA A 27 28.57 -14.13 21.56
CA ALA A 27 27.98 -15.26 20.83
C ALA A 27 26.77 -15.83 21.59
N GLU A 28 26.86 -15.99 22.90
CA GLU A 28 25.76 -16.46 23.76
C GLU A 28 24.58 -15.47 23.77
N ALA A 29 24.85 -14.15 23.74
CA ALA A 29 23.81 -13.13 23.61
C ALA A 29 23.09 -13.15 22.24
N TYR A 30 23.80 -13.41 21.13
CA TYR A 30 23.16 -13.61 19.83
C TYR A 30 22.34 -14.90 19.78
N LEU A 31 22.84 -15.97 20.41
CA LEU A 31 22.14 -17.24 20.50
C LEU A 31 20.80 -17.08 21.24
N GLY A 32 20.80 -16.39 22.38
CA GLY A 32 19.56 -16.09 23.12
C GLY A 32 18.57 -15.23 22.34
N ARG A 33 19.04 -14.29 21.51
CA ARG A 33 18.15 -13.52 20.61
C ARG A 33 17.55 -14.39 19.51
N CYS A 34 18.29 -15.36 18.99
CA CYS A 34 17.79 -16.32 18.01
C CYS A 34 16.73 -17.25 18.62
N GLU A 35 16.91 -17.69 19.87
CA GLU A 35 15.92 -18.48 20.62
C GLU A 35 14.60 -17.71 20.77
N VAL A 36 14.67 -16.44 21.22
CA VAL A 36 13.47 -15.58 21.35
C VAL A 36 12.74 -15.40 20.02
N VAL A 37 13.45 -15.23 18.91
CA VAL A 37 12.84 -15.12 17.59
C VAL A 37 12.19 -16.44 17.16
N SER A 38 12.81 -17.57 17.47
CA SER A 38 12.25 -18.90 17.22
C SER A 38 10.95 -19.12 18.00
N ASP A 39 10.92 -18.76 19.28
CA ASP A 39 9.74 -18.89 20.14
C ASP A 39 8.56 -18.05 19.62
N ILE A 40 8.85 -16.83 19.12
CA ILE A 40 7.83 -15.96 18.54
C ILE A 40 7.27 -16.54 17.23
N TRP A 41 8.12 -17.12 16.39
CA TRP A 41 7.71 -17.73 15.14
C TRP A 41 6.76 -18.92 15.37
N ASP A 42 7.10 -19.78 16.33
CA ASP A 42 6.27 -20.93 16.69
C ASP A 42 4.92 -20.48 17.27
N ALA A 43 4.91 -19.42 18.08
CA ALA A 43 3.67 -18.83 18.62
C ALA A 43 2.76 -18.27 17.51
N ILE A 44 3.31 -17.56 16.53
CA ILE A 44 2.54 -17.04 15.38
C ILE A 44 1.94 -18.19 14.56
N THR A 45 2.72 -19.25 14.33
CA THR A 45 2.27 -20.44 13.60
C THR A 45 1.07 -21.08 14.29
N GLN A 46 1.14 -21.28 15.61
CA GLN A 46 0.01 -21.81 16.41
C GLN A 46 -1.23 -20.91 16.35
N ILE A 47 -1.06 -19.59 16.40
CA ILE A 47 -2.19 -18.65 16.28
C ILE A 47 -2.87 -18.81 14.93
N ILE A 48 -2.10 -18.89 13.84
CA ILE A 48 -2.63 -19.04 12.48
C ILE A 48 -3.42 -20.35 12.35
N GLU A 49 -2.87 -21.46 12.85
CA GLU A 49 -3.52 -22.77 12.81
C GLU A 49 -4.83 -22.79 13.60
N VAL A 50 -4.85 -22.21 14.81
CA VAL A 50 -6.07 -22.09 15.62
C VAL A 50 -7.11 -21.23 14.92
N GLN A 51 -6.73 -20.11 14.30
CA GLN A 51 -7.69 -19.28 13.56
C GLN A 51 -8.19 -19.99 12.29
N ALA A 52 -7.33 -20.69 11.55
CA ALA A 52 -7.74 -21.48 10.39
C ALA A 52 -8.75 -22.57 10.78
N HIS A 53 -8.51 -23.25 11.90
CA HIS A 53 -9.43 -24.25 12.44
C HIS A 53 -10.74 -23.64 12.93
N ARG A 54 -10.72 -22.48 13.61
CA ARG A 54 -11.92 -21.75 14.04
C ARG A 54 -12.77 -21.29 12.85
N ILE A 55 -12.15 -20.79 11.79
CA ILE A 55 -12.85 -20.44 10.54
C ILE A 55 -13.52 -21.68 9.96
N SER A 56 -12.78 -22.78 9.82
CA SER A 56 -13.29 -24.04 9.29
C SER A 56 -14.43 -24.65 10.12
N SER A 57 -14.35 -24.60 11.47
CA SER A 57 -15.35 -25.16 12.39
C SER A 57 -16.57 -24.27 12.60
N SER A 58 -16.49 -22.98 12.26
CA SER A 58 -17.62 -22.03 12.31
C SER A 58 -18.64 -22.19 11.18
N GLY A 59 -18.46 -23.19 10.29
CA GLY A 59 -19.33 -23.41 9.13
C GLY A 59 -19.12 -22.39 8.00
N PHE A 60 -18.08 -21.56 8.09
CA PHE A 60 -17.59 -20.74 6.99
C PHE A 60 -16.63 -21.58 6.13
N GLU A 61 -17.19 -22.35 5.21
CA GLU A 61 -16.43 -22.93 4.11
C GLU A 61 -16.22 -21.83 3.07
N ILE A 62 -15.05 -21.19 3.09
CA ILE A 62 -14.66 -20.25 2.03
C ILE A 62 -14.34 -21.08 0.79
N THR A 63 -15.39 -21.43 0.05
CA THR A 63 -15.25 -21.83 -1.34
C THR A 63 -14.84 -20.59 -2.11
N LEU A 64 -13.57 -20.53 -2.52
CA LEU A 64 -13.05 -19.51 -3.43
C LEU A 64 -13.58 -19.77 -4.86
N VAL A 65 -14.90 -19.65 -5.03
CA VAL A 65 -15.54 -19.43 -6.32
C VAL A 65 -16.02 -17.98 -6.31
N PRO A 66 -15.50 -17.10 -7.18
CA PRO A 66 -15.80 -15.68 -7.14
C PRO A 66 -17.24 -15.44 -7.59
N SER A 67 -18.14 -15.22 -6.64
CA SER A 67 -19.48 -14.69 -6.89
C SER A 67 -19.92 -13.92 -5.67
N VAL A 68 -19.90 -12.59 -5.73
CA VAL A 68 -20.56 -11.75 -4.73
C VAL A 68 -21.21 -10.54 -5.43
N GLY A 69 -22.45 -10.76 -5.87
CA GLY A 69 -23.52 -9.84 -5.52
C GLY A 69 -24.18 -10.38 -4.25
N ASP A 70 -24.14 -9.60 -3.16
CA ASP A 70 -25.27 -9.30 -2.26
C ASP A 70 -24.77 -8.70 -0.94
N LYS A 71 -25.43 -7.59 -0.58
CA LYS A 71 -25.16 -6.77 0.60
C LYS A 71 -25.99 -7.30 1.78
N PRO A 72 -25.40 -7.60 2.95
CA PRO A 72 -26.21 -7.94 4.13
C PRO A 72 -26.82 -6.68 4.79
N PRO A 73 -27.96 -6.81 5.49
CA PRO A 73 -28.78 -5.68 5.94
C PRO A 73 -28.21 -5.01 7.21
N ALA A 74 -28.52 -3.72 7.36
CA ALA A 74 -28.14 -2.92 8.53
C ALA A 74 -28.89 -3.37 9.79
N VAL A 75 -28.14 -3.68 10.84
CA VAL A 75 -28.64 -3.96 12.20
C VAL A 75 -29.02 -2.66 12.90
N ALA A 76 -30.26 -2.60 13.39
CA ALA A 76 -30.78 -1.51 14.20
C ALA A 76 -30.15 -1.54 15.61
N ALA A 77 -29.79 -0.36 16.12
CA ALA A 77 -29.34 -0.20 17.50
C ALA A 77 -30.51 -0.43 18.47
N SER A 78 -30.41 -1.46 19.30
CA SER A 78 -31.33 -1.72 20.41
C SER A 78 -31.11 -0.72 21.54
N ILE A 79 -32.14 0.08 21.81
CA ILE A 79 -32.34 0.83 23.05
C ILE A 79 -32.69 -0.16 24.15
N ALA A 80 -31.99 -0.08 25.29
CA ALA A 80 -32.26 -0.89 26.46
C ALA A 80 -32.53 0.00 27.68
N TRP A 81 -33.71 -0.21 28.27
CA TRP A 81 -34.20 0.14 29.62
C TRP A 81 -34.74 1.55 29.90
N GLY A 82 -36.06 1.61 30.12
CA GLY A 82 -36.77 2.73 30.74
C GLY A 82 -38.29 2.64 30.59
N VAL A 83 -38.92 1.71 31.31
CA VAL A 83 -40.39 1.55 31.41
C VAL A 83 -41.00 2.68 32.23
N GLY A 84 -42.13 3.25 31.76
CA GLY A 84 -43.00 4.14 32.53
C GLY A 84 -44.31 4.41 31.78
N ASN A 85 -45.35 3.68 32.15
CA ASN A 85 -46.74 3.81 31.68
C ASN A 85 -47.35 5.20 31.94
N GLY A 86 -48.29 5.62 31.09
CA GLY A 86 -49.44 6.42 31.52
C GLY A 86 -49.94 7.50 30.57
N ASP A 87 -51.14 7.24 30.04
CA ASP A 87 -52.26 8.19 29.90
C ASP A 87 -52.54 8.97 28.59
N GLN A 88 -53.68 8.59 27.99
CA GLN A 88 -54.80 9.39 27.44
C GLN A 88 -54.59 10.36 26.25
N SER A 89 -55.35 10.07 25.18
CA SER A 89 -55.92 11.03 24.19
C SER A 89 -57.20 11.66 24.78
N PRO A 90 -57.92 12.69 24.21
CA PRO A 90 -57.74 13.51 22.98
C PRO A 90 -57.92 15.05 23.22
N THR A 91 -57.63 15.99 22.30
CA THR A 91 -58.57 16.71 21.38
C THR A 91 -57.90 17.95 20.70
N PRO A 92 -58.50 18.54 19.62
CA PRO A 92 -57.82 19.40 18.63
C PRO A 92 -58.09 20.91 18.78
N THR A 93 -57.21 21.79 18.27
CA THR A 93 -57.59 23.10 17.67
C THR A 93 -56.46 23.84 16.94
N LYS A 94 -56.79 24.26 15.70
CA LYS A 94 -56.42 25.46 14.91
C LYS A 94 -54.96 25.89 14.63
N THR A 95 -54.67 25.81 13.32
CA THR A 95 -54.23 26.90 12.41
C THR A 95 -53.12 27.85 12.87
N THR A 96 -51.92 27.64 12.33
CA THR A 96 -51.04 28.73 11.87
C THR A 96 -50.37 28.30 10.57
N SER A 97 -50.50 29.14 9.55
CA SER A 97 -49.85 29.04 8.26
C SER A 97 -48.35 28.78 8.40
N GLY A 98 -47.91 27.65 7.87
CA GLY A 98 -46.50 27.36 7.59
C GLY A 98 -46.46 26.66 6.26
N THR A 99 -46.15 27.41 5.20
CA THR A 99 -45.95 26.89 3.84
C THR A 99 -45.01 25.69 3.89
N THR A 100 -45.55 24.48 3.78
CA THR A 100 -44.75 23.31 3.46
C THR A 100 -44.29 23.50 2.03
N ALA A 101 -43.05 23.94 1.85
CA ALA A 101 -42.40 23.90 0.56
C ALA A 101 -42.31 22.43 0.15
N VAL A 102 -43.25 21.97 -0.67
CA VAL A 102 -43.19 20.68 -1.33
C VAL A 102 -42.01 20.76 -2.29
N MET A 103 -40.86 20.19 -1.91
CA MET A 103 -39.72 20.05 -2.80
C MET A 103 -40.20 19.29 -4.03
N THR A 104 -40.07 19.90 -5.21
CA THR A 104 -40.57 19.29 -6.43
C THR A 104 -39.64 18.15 -6.84
N THR A 105 -40.16 17.16 -7.58
CA THR A 105 -39.33 16.06 -8.13
C THR A 105 -38.20 16.59 -9.03
N SER A 106 -38.37 17.78 -9.61
CA SER A 106 -37.33 18.50 -10.36
C SER A 106 -36.15 18.92 -9.47
N ASP A 107 -36.41 19.39 -8.26
CA ASP A 107 -35.37 19.86 -7.32
C ASP A 107 -34.50 18.71 -6.82
N LEU A 108 -35.09 17.54 -6.58
CA LEU A 108 -34.36 16.32 -6.18
C LEU A 108 -33.46 15.79 -7.29
N THR A 109 -33.92 15.91 -8.54
CA THR A 109 -33.14 15.47 -9.71
C THR A 109 -31.94 16.38 -9.95
N GLU A 110 -32.09 17.69 -9.77
CA GLU A 110 -30.97 18.62 -9.89
C GLU A 110 -29.97 18.47 -8.75
N ALA A 111 -30.43 18.29 -7.51
CA ALA A 111 -29.56 18.00 -6.37
C ALA A 111 -28.72 16.72 -6.59
N ARG A 112 -29.33 15.67 -7.18
CA ARG A 112 -28.62 14.44 -7.54
C ARG A 112 -27.53 14.70 -8.59
N ARG A 113 -27.83 15.45 -9.66
CA ARG A 113 -26.83 15.83 -10.68
C ARG A 113 -25.68 16.66 -10.12
N GLN A 114 -25.96 17.53 -9.14
CA GLN A 114 -24.90 18.28 -8.45
C GLN A 114 -23.98 17.37 -7.65
N LEU A 115 -24.54 16.38 -6.96
CA LEU A 115 -23.76 15.38 -6.22
C LEU A 115 -22.89 14.54 -7.17
N ASP A 116 -23.43 14.09 -8.29
CA ASP A 116 -22.69 13.30 -9.27
C ASP A 116 -21.55 14.14 -9.89
N ARG A 117 -21.79 15.41 -10.22
CA ARG A 117 -20.74 16.35 -10.66
C ARG A 117 -19.66 16.56 -9.61
N TRP A 118 -20.05 16.69 -8.34
CA TRP A 118 -19.08 16.82 -7.24
C TRP A 118 -18.22 15.57 -7.11
N GLY A 119 -18.83 14.38 -7.19
CA GLY A 119 -18.11 13.09 -7.19
C GLY A 119 -17.11 12.97 -8.34
N ALA A 120 -17.54 13.28 -9.57
CA ALA A 120 -16.66 13.28 -10.73
C ALA A 120 -15.45 14.22 -10.57
N ASN A 121 -15.68 15.43 -10.06
CA ASN A 121 -14.62 16.42 -9.83
C ASN A 121 -13.63 16.01 -8.74
N LEU A 122 -14.10 15.32 -7.70
CA LEU A 122 -13.24 14.80 -6.64
C LEU A 122 -12.29 13.72 -7.18
N ILE A 123 -12.82 12.78 -7.96
CA ILE A 123 -12.03 11.71 -8.58
C ILE A 123 -11.04 12.31 -9.58
N LYS A 124 -11.49 13.27 -10.40
CA LYS A 124 -10.62 14.00 -11.33
C LYS A 124 -9.46 14.68 -10.62
N SER A 125 -9.73 15.38 -9.52
CA SER A 125 -8.69 16.05 -8.72
C SER A 125 -7.68 15.04 -8.17
N SER A 126 -8.13 13.86 -7.75
CA SER A 126 -7.25 12.77 -7.33
C SER A 126 -6.39 12.23 -8.48
N ALA A 127 -6.99 12.05 -9.66
CA ALA A 127 -6.28 11.63 -10.86
C ALA A 127 -5.22 12.67 -11.31
N ASP A 128 -5.51 13.96 -11.20
CA ASP A 128 -4.57 15.05 -11.51
C ASP A 128 -3.38 15.06 -10.54
N VAL A 129 -3.62 14.79 -9.25
CA VAL A 129 -2.55 14.64 -8.25
C VAL A 129 -1.67 13.44 -8.56
N LEU A 130 -2.25 12.32 -9.01
CA LEU A 130 -1.49 11.15 -9.44
C LEU A 130 -0.69 11.43 -10.71
N ASN A 131 -1.28 12.08 -11.72
CA ASN A 131 -0.58 12.45 -12.96
C ASN A 131 0.66 13.32 -12.66
N LYS A 132 0.51 14.38 -11.85
CA LYS A 132 1.64 15.22 -11.45
C LYS A 132 2.73 14.44 -10.72
N TRP A 133 2.35 13.48 -9.89
CA TRP A 133 3.32 12.62 -9.22
C TRP A 133 4.05 11.71 -10.22
N VAL A 134 3.33 11.12 -11.19
CA VAL A 134 3.94 10.31 -12.26
C VAL A 134 4.88 11.17 -13.12
N GLU A 135 4.56 12.45 -13.39
CA GLU A 135 5.45 13.39 -14.09
C GLU A 135 6.75 13.66 -13.34
N VAL A 136 6.67 13.86 -12.03
CA VAL A 136 7.87 14.01 -11.18
C VAL A 136 8.68 12.72 -11.19
N LEU A 137 8.01 11.58 -11.15
CA LEU A 137 8.65 10.27 -11.21
C LEU A 137 9.37 10.05 -12.55
N ASP A 138 8.72 10.38 -13.68
CA ASP A 138 9.25 10.29 -15.05
C ASP A 138 10.53 11.13 -15.19
N SER A 139 10.46 12.38 -14.75
CA SER A 139 11.60 13.31 -14.75
C SER A 139 12.77 12.82 -13.88
N THR A 140 12.45 12.15 -12.76
CA THR A 140 13.46 11.69 -11.80
C THR A 140 14.28 10.51 -12.34
N TYR A 141 13.70 9.61 -13.12
CA TYR A 141 14.44 8.48 -13.69
C TYR A 141 15.16 8.83 -15.02
N ASP A 142 14.64 9.77 -15.81
CA ASP A 142 15.28 10.23 -17.06
C ASP A 142 16.62 10.93 -16.81
N SER A 143 16.78 11.60 -15.67
CA SER A 143 18.06 12.14 -15.22
C SER A 143 19.14 11.08 -14.90
N GLY A 144 18.83 9.79 -15.03
CA GLY A 144 19.64 8.67 -14.52
C GLY A 144 20.41 7.84 -15.55
N ILE A 145 20.50 8.24 -16.82
CA ILE A 145 21.41 7.56 -17.77
C ILE A 145 22.85 7.96 -17.39
N VAL A 146 23.44 7.22 -16.46
CA VAL A 146 24.82 7.39 -16.01
C VAL A 146 25.62 6.22 -16.57
N ASP A 147 26.62 6.53 -17.39
CA ASP A 147 27.62 5.56 -17.85
C ASP A 147 28.34 4.97 -16.63
N VAL A 148 28.03 3.72 -16.28
CA VAL A 148 28.50 3.08 -15.05
C VAL A 148 29.98 2.76 -15.22
N SER A 149 30.84 3.67 -14.76
CA SER A 149 32.29 3.57 -14.93
C SER A 149 33.00 2.86 -13.78
N ASN A 150 32.32 2.67 -12.64
CA ASN A 150 32.87 1.97 -11.47
C ASN A 150 31.78 1.38 -10.56
N SER A 151 32.19 0.52 -9.63
CA SER A 151 31.29 -0.16 -8.70
C SER A 151 30.54 0.79 -7.76
N GLY A 152 31.15 1.91 -7.36
CA GLY A 152 30.49 2.91 -6.50
C GLY A 152 29.28 3.54 -7.19
N GLN A 153 29.41 3.88 -8.47
CA GLN A 153 28.30 4.39 -9.29
C GLN A 153 27.20 3.34 -9.47
N LEU A 154 27.56 2.06 -9.66
CA LEU A 154 26.59 0.97 -9.76
C LEU A 154 25.74 0.83 -8.48
N PHE A 155 26.37 0.89 -7.30
CA PHE A 155 25.65 0.79 -6.03
C PHE A 155 24.76 2.01 -5.77
N GLN A 156 25.22 3.22 -6.11
CA GLN A 156 24.40 4.44 -6.01
C GLN A 156 23.19 4.37 -6.94
N LEU A 157 23.38 3.94 -8.19
CA LEU A 157 22.31 3.80 -9.17
C LEU A 157 21.31 2.72 -8.73
N LYS A 158 21.79 1.57 -8.23
CA LYS A 158 20.94 0.53 -7.65
C LYS A 158 20.11 1.07 -6.48
N ALA A 159 20.71 1.79 -5.54
CA ALA A 159 20.01 2.38 -4.40
C ALA A 159 18.95 3.39 -4.85
N LYS A 160 19.25 4.22 -5.85
CA LYS A 160 18.27 5.16 -6.45
C LYS A 160 17.05 4.40 -7.00
N TYR A 161 17.26 3.36 -7.81
CA TYR A 161 16.16 2.60 -8.40
C TYR A 161 15.40 1.74 -7.39
N GLN A 162 16.05 1.26 -6.32
CA GLN A 162 15.37 0.63 -5.19
C GLN A 162 14.41 1.61 -4.51
N ASN A 163 14.86 2.83 -4.20
CA ASN A 163 13.99 3.85 -3.59
C ASN A 163 12.82 4.22 -4.51
N LEU A 164 13.05 4.34 -5.82
CA LEU A 164 11.97 4.61 -6.79
C LEU A 164 10.93 3.48 -6.83
N LYS A 165 11.36 2.21 -6.76
CA LYS A 165 10.46 1.06 -6.66
C LYS A 165 9.60 1.14 -5.38
N GLU A 166 10.21 1.44 -4.24
CA GLU A 166 9.48 1.56 -2.98
C GLU A 166 8.44 2.69 -3.01
N GLU A 167 8.77 3.83 -3.62
CA GLU A 167 7.82 4.92 -3.80
C GLU A 167 6.65 4.53 -4.72
N ILE A 168 6.89 3.74 -5.77
CA ILE A 168 5.83 3.16 -6.60
C ILE A 168 4.94 2.23 -5.77
N ASP A 169 5.53 1.32 -4.99
CA ASP A 169 4.79 0.36 -4.16
C ASP A 169 3.90 1.07 -3.13
N LYS A 170 4.39 2.17 -2.52
CA LYS A 170 3.61 2.99 -1.59
C LYS A 170 2.46 3.72 -2.27
N ARG A 171 2.62 4.12 -3.54
CA ARG A 171 1.62 4.90 -4.29
C ARG A 171 0.60 4.03 -5.03
N ALA A 172 0.92 2.77 -5.31
CA ALA A 172 0.06 1.83 -6.01
C ALA A 172 -1.34 1.64 -5.40
N PRO A 173 -1.53 1.59 -4.06
CA PRO A 173 -2.85 1.50 -3.46
C PRO A 173 -3.73 2.73 -3.78
N THR A 174 -3.15 3.93 -3.78
CA THR A 174 -3.87 5.16 -4.12
C THR A 174 -4.25 5.18 -5.59
N PHE A 175 -3.35 4.79 -6.48
CA PHE A 175 -3.67 4.64 -7.91
C PHE A 175 -4.85 3.69 -8.13
N ARG A 176 -4.79 2.50 -7.53
CA ARG A 176 -5.86 1.49 -7.64
C ARG A 176 -7.20 2.00 -7.09
N ASP A 177 -7.19 2.68 -5.95
CA ASP A 177 -8.40 3.26 -5.35
C ASP A 177 -9.03 4.33 -6.24
N THR A 178 -8.23 5.28 -6.74
CA THR A 178 -8.70 6.34 -7.66
C THR A 178 -9.22 5.74 -8.97
N TYR A 179 -8.52 4.75 -9.52
CA TYR A 179 -8.90 4.08 -10.76
C TYR A 179 -10.22 3.32 -10.61
N ASN A 180 -10.37 2.51 -9.55
CA ASN A 180 -11.58 1.75 -9.30
C ASN A 180 -12.78 2.66 -9.05
N LYS A 181 -12.64 3.66 -8.16
CA LYS A 181 -13.71 4.65 -7.90
C LYS A 181 -14.10 5.42 -9.16
N GLY A 182 -13.11 5.76 -9.97
CA GLY A 182 -13.31 6.43 -11.25
C GLY A 182 -14.10 5.57 -12.24
N TYR A 183 -13.69 4.32 -12.42
CA TYR A 183 -14.37 3.39 -13.33
C TYR A 183 -15.77 3.01 -12.83
N ASP A 184 -15.96 2.81 -11.52
CA ASP A 184 -17.28 2.60 -10.91
C ASP A 184 -18.20 3.80 -11.17
N PHE A 185 -17.68 5.02 -11.03
CA PHE A 185 -18.43 6.24 -11.34
C PHE A 185 -18.80 6.32 -12.82
N VAL A 186 -17.85 6.05 -13.72
CA VAL A 186 -18.06 6.07 -15.18
C VAL A 186 -19.12 5.04 -15.58
N ASN A 187 -19.04 3.82 -15.06
CA ASN A 187 -20.00 2.76 -15.35
C ASN A 187 -21.41 3.08 -14.83
N GLY A 188 -21.51 3.77 -13.68
CA GLY A 188 -22.79 4.22 -13.13
C GLY A 188 -23.42 5.41 -13.85
N HIS A 189 -22.67 6.12 -14.70
CA HIS A 189 -23.10 7.39 -15.31
C HIS A 189 -22.68 7.49 -16.79
N ALA A 190 -22.83 6.41 -17.56
CA ALA A 190 -22.37 6.31 -18.95
C ALA A 190 -22.93 7.42 -19.86
N ASP A 191 -24.15 7.89 -19.60
CA ASP A 191 -24.83 8.93 -20.38
C ASP A 191 -24.37 10.37 -20.03
N PHE A 192 -23.49 10.51 -19.03
CA PHE A 192 -23.05 11.80 -18.52
C PHE A 192 -21.76 12.27 -19.18
N LYS A 193 -21.72 13.52 -19.65
CA LYS A 193 -20.55 14.07 -20.36
C LYS A 193 -19.30 14.07 -19.47
N GLU A 194 -19.45 14.41 -18.20
CA GLU A 194 -18.37 14.47 -17.22
C GLU A 194 -17.82 13.08 -16.90
N ALA A 195 -18.64 12.03 -16.99
CA ALA A 195 -18.18 10.64 -16.88
C ALA A 195 -17.31 10.25 -18.08
N GLN A 196 -17.69 10.65 -19.30
CA GLN A 196 -16.86 10.41 -20.49
C GLN A 196 -15.52 11.14 -20.41
N GLN A 197 -15.52 12.40 -19.96
CA GLN A 197 -14.28 13.14 -19.71
C GLN A 197 -13.42 12.49 -18.63
N LEU A 198 -14.03 12.00 -17.56
CA LEU A 198 -13.33 11.29 -16.50
C LEU A 198 -12.69 10.00 -17.01
N LYS A 199 -13.39 9.24 -17.86
CA LYS A 199 -12.85 8.04 -18.51
C LYS A 199 -11.59 8.35 -19.31
N GLU A 200 -11.61 9.37 -20.16
CA GLU A 200 -10.43 9.77 -20.94
C GLU A 200 -9.23 10.14 -20.06
N ILE A 201 -9.48 10.77 -18.90
CA ILE A 201 -8.43 11.13 -17.94
C ILE A 201 -7.86 9.88 -17.27
N LEU A 202 -8.71 8.94 -16.86
CA LEU A 202 -8.30 7.69 -16.21
C LEU A 202 -7.51 6.80 -17.17
N ASP A 203 -7.91 6.73 -18.44
CA ASP A 203 -7.21 5.96 -19.48
C ASP A 203 -5.79 6.52 -19.69
N LYS A 204 -5.66 7.85 -19.86
CA LYS A 204 -4.35 8.51 -19.98
C LYS A 204 -3.48 8.31 -18.75
N LEU A 205 -4.06 8.42 -17.56
CA LEU A 205 -3.34 8.20 -16.31
C LEU A 205 -2.86 6.74 -16.20
N ASN A 206 -3.69 5.77 -16.58
CA ASN A 206 -3.33 4.36 -16.56
C ASN A 206 -2.18 4.05 -17.53
N ASP A 207 -2.28 4.53 -18.77
CA ASP A 207 -1.23 4.33 -19.77
C ASP A 207 0.10 4.93 -19.29
N TYR A 208 0.05 6.13 -18.72
CA TYR A 208 1.23 6.80 -18.21
C TYR A 208 1.83 6.10 -16.98
N TRP A 209 0.98 5.69 -16.04
CA TRP A 209 1.38 4.93 -14.86
C TRP A 209 2.10 3.63 -15.27
N ILE A 210 1.50 2.83 -16.15
CA ILE A 210 2.08 1.56 -16.62
C ILE A 210 3.41 1.82 -17.31
N ARG A 211 3.47 2.81 -18.22
CA ARG A 211 4.72 3.15 -18.94
C ARG A 211 5.85 3.46 -17.97
N VAL A 212 5.65 4.39 -17.05
CA VAL A 212 6.70 4.86 -16.13
C VAL A 212 7.12 3.77 -15.14
N THR A 213 6.14 3.11 -14.53
CA THR A 213 6.41 2.10 -13.50
C THR A 213 7.13 0.89 -14.08
N ASN A 214 6.75 0.43 -15.28
CA ASN A 214 7.44 -0.69 -15.95
C ASN A 214 8.90 -0.37 -16.23
N VAL A 215 9.21 0.82 -16.75
CA VAL A 215 10.60 1.23 -17.03
C VAL A 215 11.44 1.25 -15.76
N ILE A 216 10.89 1.76 -14.65
CA ILE A 216 11.60 1.84 -13.37
C ILE A 216 11.83 0.44 -12.80
N ILE A 217 10.82 -0.42 -12.82
CA ILE A 217 10.92 -1.81 -12.33
C ILE A 217 11.91 -2.60 -13.18
N GLU A 218 11.88 -2.47 -14.50
CA GLU A 218 12.83 -3.12 -15.39
C GLU A 218 14.27 -2.69 -15.10
N ARG A 219 14.52 -1.38 -15.02
CA ARG A 219 15.85 -0.85 -14.67
C ARG A 219 16.31 -1.29 -13.28
N HIS A 220 15.40 -1.33 -12.31
CA HIS A 220 15.68 -1.86 -10.98
C HIS A 220 16.15 -3.33 -11.03
N ASN A 221 15.43 -4.18 -11.77
CA ASN A 221 15.76 -5.60 -11.91
C ASN A 221 17.14 -5.79 -12.59
N ILE A 222 17.42 -5.03 -13.65
CA ILE A 222 18.72 -5.06 -14.34
C ILE A 222 19.85 -4.68 -13.39
N LEU A 223 19.69 -3.61 -12.61
CA LEU A 223 20.70 -3.15 -11.65
C LEU A 223 20.88 -4.11 -10.48
N GLN A 224 19.82 -4.77 -10.04
CA GLN A 224 19.89 -5.81 -9.02
C GLN A 224 20.73 -6.99 -9.50
N ASP A 225 20.48 -7.48 -10.72
CA ASP A 225 21.24 -8.58 -11.35
C ASP A 225 22.71 -8.21 -11.58
N ALA A 226 22.97 -7.02 -12.16
CA ALA A 226 24.33 -6.52 -12.39
C ALA A 226 25.13 -6.40 -11.08
N SER A 227 24.49 -5.91 -10.01
CA SER A 227 25.11 -5.82 -8.69
C SER A 227 25.39 -7.18 -8.07
N HIS A 228 24.50 -8.16 -8.26
CA HIS A 228 24.71 -9.53 -7.77
C HIS A 228 25.89 -10.20 -8.48
N LYS A 229 25.90 -10.18 -9.82
CA LYS A 229 27.00 -10.72 -10.64
C LYS A 229 28.34 -10.09 -10.27
N TYR A 230 28.39 -8.77 -10.09
CA TYR A 230 29.61 -8.08 -9.65
C TYR A 230 30.13 -8.60 -8.30
N GLY A 231 29.23 -8.86 -7.35
CA GLY A 231 29.57 -9.45 -6.05
C GLY A 231 30.15 -10.85 -6.18
N GLU A 232 29.56 -11.71 -7.02
CA GLU A 232 30.09 -13.06 -7.28
C GLU A 232 31.49 -13.04 -7.90
N PHE A 233 31.75 -12.14 -8.86
CA PHE A 233 33.08 -12.00 -9.46
C PHE A 233 34.12 -11.57 -8.43
N ARG A 234 33.78 -10.60 -7.57
CA ARG A 234 34.68 -10.19 -6.48
C ARG A 234 34.95 -11.31 -5.49
N GLY A 235 33.95 -12.13 -5.16
CA GLY A 235 34.11 -13.26 -4.25
C GLY A 235 34.93 -14.42 -4.80
N LYS A 236 35.08 -14.52 -6.13
CA LYS A 236 35.90 -15.56 -6.81
C LYS A 236 37.34 -15.13 -7.12
N VAL A 237 37.64 -13.83 -7.06
CA VAL A 237 38.96 -13.25 -7.40
C VAL A 237 39.80 -12.98 -6.15
N ILE A 238 39.21 -13.05 -4.96
CA ILE A 238 39.89 -13.06 -3.66
C ILE A 238 40.04 -14.52 -3.22
#